data_AF-A0A8R7UCL0-F1
#
_entry.id   AF-A0A8R7UCL0-F1
#
_cell.length_a   1.000
_cell.length_b   1.000
_cell.length_c   1.000
_cell.angle_alpha   90.00
_cell.angle_beta   90.00
_cell.angle_gamma   90.00
#
_symmetry.space_group_name_H-M   'P 1'
#
loop_
_entity.id
_entity.type
_entity.pdbx_description
1 polymer ?
#
loop_
_entity_poly.entity_id
_entity_poly.type
_entity_poly.pdbx_seq_one_letter_code
_entity_poly.pdbx_strand_id
1 'polypeptide(L)'
;MPVCFTRLIFCIPNSGVCDMIEVLLSKGADINSLSYCMTPLHAAIMEDQDAAVKTLLDQHADCNKAMSIHCTPLIAALRVRSLKCVRLLIKAGAHVNGVGPLTPLIVAANEGLTDFYKCLLEAGADPDLRGDGGQLPIEIAAHHNRRKDVEILFPVTSRIPYVRDWSIDGILAYAKSLPKVEDDPLFKMGPAYLKSEGSKAYKRKDYVSAINFYTMATKLDPADATLHSNTSLCWIKLGEGDEALESAKFCRMMRPDWPKACYRQGAAQMLLKNYEKACDSFSDGLKLDPTNVEIEDALRYH
;
A
#
# COMPACT_ATOMS: atom_id res chain seq x y z
N MET A 1 15.69 24.15 -12.64
CA MET A 1 14.57 23.35 -12.09
C MET A 1 14.76 21.91 -12.54
N PRO A 2 14.67 20.91 -11.65
CA PRO A 2 14.68 19.52 -12.09
C PRO A 2 13.46 19.30 -12.99
N VAL A 3 13.67 18.73 -14.17
CA VAL A 3 12.59 18.46 -15.11
C VAL A 3 11.84 17.23 -14.60
N CYS A 4 10.57 17.41 -14.24
CA CYS A 4 9.80 16.39 -13.54
C CYS A 4 9.02 15.52 -14.53
N PHE A 5 9.51 14.29 -14.76
CA PHE A 5 8.87 13.26 -15.59
C PHE A 5 7.41 12.99 -15.19
N THR A 6 7.15 12.92 -13.89
CA THR A 6 5.88 12.45 -13.32
C THR A 6 4.71 13.33 -13.73
N ARG A 7 4.89 14.64 -13.81
CA ARG A 7 3.82 15.60 -14.18
C ARG A 7 3.46 15.56 -15.66
N LEU A 8 4.38 15.09 -16.52
CA LEU A 8 4.17 15.04 -17.97
C LEU A 8 3.43 13.78 -18.40
N ILE A 9 3.66 12.66 -17.72
CA ILE A 9 2.97 11.39 -17.99
C ILE A 9 1.45 11.53 -17.79
N PHE A 10 1.00 12.34 -16.84
CA PHE A 10 -0.42 12.63 -16.60
C PHE A 10 -1.10 13.50 -17.67
N CYS A 11 -0.36 14.25 -18.49
CA CYS A 11 -0.93 15.35 -19.29
C CYS A 11 -0.81 15.18 -20.80
N ILE A 12 -0.13 14.14 -21.30
CA ILE A 12 0.18 14.00 -22.72
C ILE A 12 -0.49 12.72 -23.28
N PRO A 13 -1.17 12.79 -24.45
CA PRO A 13 -1.69 11.61 -25.14
C PRO A 13 -0.56 10.64 -25.53
N ASN A 14 -0.86 9.34 -25.57
CA ASN A 14 0.10 8.25 -25.84
C ASN A 14 1.10 8.49 -26.99
N SER A 15 0.72 9.23 -28.05
CA SER A 15 1.58 9.48 -29.20
C SER A 15 2.74 10.46 -28.93
N GLY A 16 2.67 11.31 -27.90
CA GLY A 16 3.71 12.30 -27.59
C GLY A 16 4.56 11.98 -26.35
N VAL A 17 4.13 11.02 -25.53
CA VAL A 17 4.80 10.68 -24.27
C VAL A 17 6.17 10.03 -24.51
N CYS A 18 6.27 9.13 -25.50
CA CYS A 18 7.52 8.41 -25.79
C CYS A 18 8.62 9.36 -26.28
N ASP A 19 8.34 10.19 -27.29
CA ASP A 19 9.29 11.18 -27.82
C ASP A 19 9.75 12.15 -26.72
N MET A 20 8.82 12.56 -25.84
CA MET A 20 9.15 13.42 -24.71
C MET A 20 10.04 12.72 -23.69
N ILE A 21 9.82 11.44 -23.37
CA ILE A 21 10.72 10.68 -22.50
C ILE A 21 12.14 10.70 -23.05
N GLU A 22 12.32 10.43 -24.34
CA GLU A 22 13.63 10.44 -24.99
C GLU A 22 14.29 11.82 -24.95
N VAL A 23 13.52 12.88 -25.24
CA VAL A 23 14.02 14.26 -25.16
C VAL A 23 14.47 14.59 -23.74
N LEU A 24 13.70 14.23 -22.71
CA LEU A 24 14.05 14.50 -21.31
C LEU A 24 15.32 13.77 -20.88
N LEU A 25 15.46 12.50 -21.25
CA LEU A 25 16.66 11.71 -20.98
C LEU A 25 17.88 12.34 -21.68
N SER A 26 17.74 12.80 -22.92
CA SER A 26 18.82 13.50 -23.66
C SER A 26 19.28 14.80 -22.98
N LYS A 27 18.42 15.40 -22.15
CA LYS A 27 18.71 16.60 -21.34
C LYS A 27 19.22 16.28 -19.94
N GLY A 28 19.47 15.01 -19.63
CA GLY A 28 20.02 14.56 -18.36
C GLY A 28 18.99 14.43 -17.24
N ALA A 29 17.70 14.29 -17.56
CA ALA A 29 16.70 13.98 -16.55
C ALA A 29 16.89 12.56 -16.00
N ASP A 30 16.78 12.39 -14.68
CA ASP A 30 16.90 11.08 -14.03
C ASP A 30 15.62 10.26 -14.21
N ILE A 31 15.75 9.12 -14.90
CA ILE A 31 14.66 8.19 -15.22
C ILE A 31 14.01 7.57 -13.98
N ASN A 32 14.71 7.57 -12.84
CA ASN A 32 14.23 7.04 -11.56
C ASN A 32 13.90 8.14 -10.55
N SER A 33 13.88 9.41 -10.97
CA SER A 33 13.58 10.54 -10.10
C SER A 33 12.22 10.35 -9.40
N LEU A 34 12.21 10.58 -8.09
CA LEU A 34 10.98 10.50 -7.30
C LEU A 34 10.32 11.88 -7.26
N SER A 35 9.09 11.96 -7.73
CA SER A 35 8.22 13.13 -7.52
C SER A 35 6.95 12.68 -6.84
N TYR A 36 6.57 13.35 -5.74
CA TYR A 36 5.45 12.93 -4.89
C TYR A 36 5.52 11.42 -4.51
N CYS A 37 6.74 10.93 -4.27
CA CYS A 37 7.05 9.52 -3.98
C CYS A 37 6.84 8.53 -5.13
N MET A 38 6.57 8.96 -6.37
CA MET A 38 6.42 8.07 -7.53
C MET A 38 7.57 8.24 -8.52
N THR A 39 8.03 7.12 -9.09
CA THR A 39 8.92 7.14 -10.26
C THR A 39 8.11 7.41 -11.54
N PRO A 40 8.76 7.82 -12.64
CA PRO A 40 8.11 7.95 -13.95
C PRO A 40 7.43 6.64 -14.37
N LEU A 41 8.08 5.51 -14.09
CA LEU A 41 7.52 4.19 -14.36
C LEU A 41 6.19 3.94 -13.63
N HIS A 42 6.10 4.32 -12.35
CA HIS A 42 4.83 4.22 -11.62
C HIS A 42 3.75 5.11 -12.23
N ALA A 43 4.07 6.34 -12.62
CA ALA A 43 3.09 7.23 -13.25
C ALA A 43 2.56 6.62 -14.57
N ALA A 44 3.45 6.06 -15.40
CA ALA A 44 3.05 5.43 -16.67
C ALA A 44 2.15 4.21 -16.45
N ILE A 45 2.40 3.44 -15.39
CA ILE A 45 1.56 2.30 -14.98
C ILE A 45 0.20 2.79 -14.47
N MET A 46 0.17 3.82 -13.62
CA MET A 46 -1.08 4.35 -13.06
C MET A 46 -2.04 4.90 -14.12
N GLU A 47 -1.48 5.45 -15.21
CA GLU A 47 -2.21 5.93 -16.38
C GLU A 47 -2.48 4.84 -17.44
N ASP A 48 -2.10 3.58 -17.16
CA ASP A 48 -2.19 2.43 -18.08
C ASP A 48 -1.58 2.69 -19.47
N GLN A 49 -0.48 3.43 -19.52
CA GLN A 49 0.24 3.77 -20.76
C GLN A 49 1.32 2.73 -21.07
N ASP A 50 0.91 1.57 -21.61
CA ASP A 50 1.81 0.44 -21.89
C ASP A 50 2.98 0.79 -22.83
N ALA A 51 2.78 1.72 -23.78
CA ALA A 51 3.85 2.24 -24.63
C ALA A 51 4.90 3.02 -23.83
N ALA A 52 4.47 3.92 -22.93
CA ALA A 52 5.37 4.69 -22.07
C ALA A 52 6.11 3.77 -21.08
N VAL A 53 5.43 2.78 -20.51
CA VAL A 53 6.04 1.74 -19.66
C VAL A 53 7.13 1.00 -20.42
N LYS A 54 6.85 0.54 -21.64
CA LYS A 54 7.84 -0.14 -22.48
C LYS A 54 9.04 0.76 -22.76
N THR A 55 8.82 2.01 -23.18
CA THR A 55 9.90 2.96 -23.47
C THR A 55 10.78 3.23 -22.24
N LEU A 56 10.17 3.44 -21.07
CA LEU A 56 10.92 3.64 -19.82
C LEU A 56 11.77 2.42 -19.46
N LEU A 57 11.22 1.21 -19.61
CA LEU A 57 11.96 -0.04 -19.35
C LEU A 57 13.08 -0.28 -20.38
N ASP A 58 12.83 0.00 -21.67
CA ASP A 58 13.84 -0.08 -22.73
C ASP A 58 15.00 0.91 -22.48
N GLN A 59 14.73 2.04 -21.80
CA GLN A 59 15.71 3.02 -21.34
C GLN A 59 16.28 2.74 -19.94
N HIS A 60 16.15 1.49 -19.45
CA HIS A 60 16.70 1.02 -18.17
C HIS A 60 16.13 1.70 -16.90
N ALA A 61 14.86 2.12 -16.92
CA ALA A 61 14.15 2.45 -15.68
C ALA A 61 14.19 1.26 -14.71
N ASP A 62 14.41 1.52 -13.42
CA ASP A 62 14.46 0.48 -12.41
C ASP A 62 13.05 -0.08 -12.18
N CYS A 63 12.80 -1.28 -12.71
CA CYS A 63 11.51 -1.97 -12.62
C CYS A 63 11.17 -2.47 -11.21
N ASN A 64 12.11 -2.39 -10.26
CA ASN A 64 11.95 -2.80 -8.86
C ASN A 64 11.98 -1.63 -7.88
N LYS A 65 12.30 -0.41 -8.33
CA LYS A 65 12.27 0.79 -7.49
C LYS A 65 10.86 1.01 -6.98
N ALA A 66 10.64 0.84 -5.67
CA ALA A 66 9.33 0.96 -5.05
C ALA A 66 9.01 2.42 -4.64
N MET A 67 7.73 2.81 -4.74
CA MET A 67 7.24 4.12 -4.27
C MET A 67 7.13 4.20 -2.74
N SER A 68 6.91 3.05 -2.11
CA SER A 68 6.89 2.82 -0.67
C SER A 68 7.32 1.38 -0.41
N ILE A 69 7.55 1.02 0.86
CA ILE A 69 8.01 -0.33 1.24
C ILE A 69 7.12 -1.48 0.72
N HIS A 70 5.86 -1.20 0.37
CA HIS A 70 4.89 -2.20 -0.09
C HIS A 70 4.38 -2.01 -1.53
N CYS A 71 4.90 -1.06 -2.30
CA CYS A 71 4.37 -0.76 -3.63
C CYS A 71 5.48 -0.71 -4.66
N THR A 72 5.80 -1.89 -5.22
CA THR A 72 6.68 -2.03 -6.40
C THR A 72 5.89 -1.74 -7.68
N PRO A 73 6.57 -1.45 -8.82
CA PRO A 73 5.90 -1.28 -10.10
C PRO A 73 5.01 -2.48 -10.48
N LEU A 74 5.42 -3.71 -10.15
CA LEU A 74 4.63 -4.92 -10.42
C LEU A 74 3.33 -4.95 -9.58
N ILE A 75 3.40 -4.55 -8.32
CA ILE A 75 2.21 -4.42 -7.46
C ILE A 75 1.29 -3.31 -7.96
N ALA A 76 1.84 -2.18 -8.41
CA ALA A 76 1.04 -1.10 -9.02
C ALA A 76 0.30 -1.58 -10.27
N ALA A 77 0.98 -2.33 -11.15
CA ALA A 77 0.39 -2.88 -12.37
C ALA A 77 -0.77 -3.86 -12.10
N LEU A 78 -0.70 -4.62 -11.00
CA LEU A 78 -1.80 -5.48 -10.54
C LEU A 78 -3.00 -4.67 -10.07
N ARG A 79 -2.77 -3.63 -9.26
CA ARG A 79 -3.83 -2.75 -8.72
C ARG A 79 -4.61 -2.00 -9.81
N VAL A 80 -3.93 -1.60 -10.89
CA VAL A 80 -4.58 -1.01 -12.07
C VAL A 80 -5.12 -2.05 -13.04
N ARG A 81 -4.93 -3.34 -12.73
CA ARG A 81 -5.43 -4.49 -13.49
C ARG A 81 -4.93 -4.51 -14.94
N SER A 82 -3.68 -4.08 -15.16
CA SER A 82 -3.05 -4.04 -16.49
C SER A 82 -2.14 -5.24 -16.72
N LEU A 83 -2.69 -6.27 -17.37
CA LEU A 83 -1.94 -7.49 -17.69
C LEU A 83 -0.78 -7.23 -18.67
N LYS A 84 -0.91 -6.19 -19.51
CA LYS A 84 0.18 -5.75 -20.39
C LYS A 84 1.35 -5.19 -19.59
N CYS A 85 1.10 -4.28 -18.65
CA CYS A 85 2.14 -3.73 -17.78
C CYS A 85 2.81 -4.83 -16.94
N VAL A 86 2.03 -5.76 -16.39
CA VAL A 86 2.56 -6.93 -15.67
C VAL A 86 3.53 -7.74 -16.54
N ARG A 87 3.17 -8.05 -17.79
CA ARG A 87 4.05 -8.76 -18.72
C ARG A 87 5.32 -7.98 -19.07
N LEU A 88 5.21 -6.67 -19.29
CA LEU A 88 6.38 -5.81 -19.56
C LEU A 88 7.35 -5.81 -18.38
N LEU A 89 6.84 -5.66 -17.16
CA LEU A 89 7.64 -5.63 -15.93
C LEU A 89 8.32 -6.97 -15.65
N ILE A 90 7.60 -8.09 -15.80
CA ILE A 90 8.19 -9.43 -15.67
C ILE A 90 9.33 -9.62 -16.68
N LYS A 91 9.11 -9.22 -17.94
CA LYS A 91 10.14 -9.29 -18.98
C LYS A 91 11.37 -8.43 -18.66
N ALA A 92 11.17 -7.30 -17.96
CA ALA A 92 12.25 -6.42 -17.52
C ALA A 92 12.97 -6.90 -16.24
N GLY A 93 12.55 -8.02 -15.64
CA GLY A 93 13.19 -8.58 -14.43
C GLY A 93 12.59 -8.11 -13.11
N ALA A 94 11.31 -7.73 -13.10
CA ALA A 94 10.61 -7.42 -11.85
C ALA A 94 10.59 -8.62 -10.90
N HIS A 95 10.79 -8.38 -9.61
CA HIS A 95 10.75 -9.42 -8.57
C HIS A 95 9.31 -9.95 -8.39
N VAL A 96 9.06 -11.13 -8.96
CA VAL A 96 7.72 -11.75 -9.03
C VAL A 96 7.17 -12.15 -7.65
N ASN A 97 8.05 -12.38 -6.67
CA ASN A 97 7.67 -12.63 -5.28
C ASN A 97 7.56 -11.36 -4.42
N GLY A 98 7.92 -10.18 -4.97
CA GLY A 98 7.87 -8.91 -4.27
C GLY A 98 8.86 -8.81 -3.09
N VAL A 99 8.60 -7.86 -2.19
CA VAL A 99 9.37 -7.63 -0.96
C VAL A 99 8.40 -7.64 0.22
N GLY A 100 8.70 -8.42 1.25
CA GLY A 100 7.85 -8.55 2.44
C GLY A 100 6.61 -9.44 2.23
N PRO A 101 5.58 -9.32 3.08
CA PRO A 101 4.41 -10.19 3.06
C PRO A 101 3.43 -9.89 1.92
N LEU A 102 3.54 -8.73 1.26
CA LEU A 102 2.66 -8.37 0.15
C LEU A 102 3.23 -8.86 -1.19
N THR A 103 3.07 -10.15 -1.48
CA THR A 103 3.53 -10.74 -2.74
C THR A 103 2.55 -10.43 -3.89
N PRO A 104 3.03 -10.32 -5.15
CA PRO A 104 2.17 -10.15 -6.32
C PRO A 104 1.06 -11.21 -6.45
N LEU A 105 1.35 -12.47 -6.07
CA LEU A 105 0.37 -13.55 -6.11
C LEU A 105 -0.70 -13.41 -5.02
N ILE A 106 -0.33 -12.92 -3.83
CA ILE A 106 -1.28 -12.56 -2.76
C ILE A 106 -2.17 -11.39 -3.18
N VAL A 107 -1.62 -10.37 -3.85
CA VAL A 107 -2.43 -9.24 -4.39
C VAL A 107 -3.41 -9.74 -5.45
N ALA A 108 -2.94 -10.54 -6.41
CA ALA A 108 -3.81 -11.15 -7.42
C ALA A 108 -4.92 -12.00 -6.79
N ALA A 109 -4.60 -12.74 -5.72
CA ALA A 109 -5.59 -13.46 -4.94
C ALA A 109 -6.59 -12.53 -4.28
N ASN A 110 -6.18 -11.54 -3.48
CA ASN A 110 -7.13 -10.64 -2.82
C ASN A 110 -8.08 -9.96 -3.81
N GLU A 111 -7.56 -9.48 -4.95
CA GLU A 111 -8.31 -8.73 -5.95
C GLU A 111 -9.07 -9.60 -6.98
N GLY A 112 -8.92 -10.93 -6.92
CA GLY A 112 -9.58 -11.87 -7.84
C GLY A 112 -9.12 -11.71 -9.29
N LEU A 113 -7.82 -11.50 -9.50
CA LEU A 113 -7.21 -11.30 -10.81
C LEU A 113 -6.90 -12.64 -11.49
N THR A 114 -7.95 -13.44 -11.78
CA THR A 114 -7.82 -14.82 -12.29
C THR A 114 -6.89 -14.94 -13.50
N ASP A 115 -6.96 -14.01 -14.45
CA ASP A 115 -6.16 -14.03 -15.68
C ASP A 115 -4.66 -13.73 -15.45
N PHE A 116 -4.29 -13.27 -14.26
CA PHE A 116 -2.93 -12.88 -13.91
C PHE A 116 -2.13 -14.04 -13.29
N TYR A 117 -2.79 -15.01 -12.67
CA TYR A 117 -2.12 -16.14 -12.02
C TYR A 117 -1.17 -16.86 -12.98
N LYS A 118 -1.65 -17.19 -14.18
CA LYS A 118 -0.85 -17.91 -15.16
C LYS A 118 0.46 -17.15 -15.47
N CYS A 119 0.34 -15.84 -15.72
CA CYS A 119 1.48 -14.98 -16.01
C CYS A 119 2.49 -14.93 -14.84
N LEU A 120 2.00 -14.79 -13.61
CA LEU A 120 2.83 -14.74 -12.40
C LEU A 120 3.50 -16.09 -12.11
N LEU A 121 2.75 -17.19 -12.18
CA LEU A 121 3.24 -18.55 -11.92
C LEU A 121 4.28 -18.98 -12.96
N GLU A 122 4.04 -18.71 -14.25
CA GLU A 122 5.01 -18.97 -15.34
C GLU A 122 6.30 -18.17 -15.14
N ALA A 123 6.22 -17.00 -14.50
CA ALA A 123 7.37 -16.16 -14.17
C ALA A 123 8.07 -16.55 -12.86
N GLY A 124 7.64 -17.62 -12.19
CA GLY A 124 8.26 -18.14 -10.97
C GLY A 124 7.71 -17.56 -9.67
N ALA A 125 6.46 -17.06 -9.66
CA ALA A 125 5.77 -16.75 -8.41
C ALA A 125 5.64 -18.01 -7.55
N ASP A 126 6.04 -17.91 -6.28
CA ASP A 126 5.93 -19.01 -5.32
C ASP A 126 4.50 -19.03 -4.72
N PRO A 127 3.70 -20.08 -4.98
CA PRO A 127 2.34 -20.20 -4.47
C PRO A 127 2.28 -20.54 -2.97
N ASP A 128 3.39 -20.89 -2.35
CA ASP A 128 3.48 -21.24 -0.93
C ASP A 128 3.88 -20.04 -0.04
N LEU A 129 4.08 -18.85 -0.63
CA LEU A 129 4.33 -17.63 0.13
C LEU A 129 3.06 -17.09 0.77
N ARG A 130 3.15 -16.82 2.09
CA ARG A 130 2.04 -16.31 2.88
C ARG A 130 1.96 -14.78 2.85
N GLY A 131 0.72 -14.30 2.80
CA GLY A 131 0.39 -12.88 2.93
C GLY A 131 0.48 -12.36 4.36
N ASP A 132 0.17 -11.07 4.54
CA ASP A 132 0.18 -10.36 5.83
C ASP A 132 -0.79 -10.92 6.89
N GLY A 133 -1.76 -11.75 6.47
CA GLY A 133 -2.65 -12.51 7.36
C GLY A 133 -2.23 -13.97 7.60
N GLY A 134 -1.04 -14.37 7.18
CA GLY A 134 -0.57 -15.76 7.24
C GLY A 134 -1.26 -16.72 6.26
N GLN A 135 -2.12 -16.21 5.38
CA GLN A 135 -2.88 -17.01 4.41
C GLN A 135 -2.08 -17.22 3.12
N LEU A 136 -2.28 -18.38 2.50
CA LEU A 136 -1.79 -18.70 1.16
C LEU A 136 -2.72 -18.12 0.08
N PRO A 137 -2.22 -17.87 -1.15
CA PRO A 137 -3.05 -17.45 -2.29
C PRO A 137 -4.26 -18.37 -2.52
N ILE A 138 -4.08 -19.69 -2.40
CA ILE A 138 -5.17 -20.66 -2.57
C ILE A 138 -6.24 -20.57 -1.47
N GLU A 139 -5.84 -20.22 -0.24
CA GLU A 139 -6.75 -20.05 0.88
C GLU A 139 -7.57 -18.77 0.73
N ILE A 140 -6.93 -17.68 0.27
CA ILE A 140 -7.60 -16.43 -0.07
C ILE A 140 -8.63 -16.67 -1.19
N ALA A 141 -8.22 -17.35 -2.27
CA ALA A 141 -9.11 -17.75 -3.35
C ALA A 141 -10.32 -18.56 -2.85
N ALA A 142 -10.09 -19.53 -1.97
CA ALA A 142 -11.14 -20.36 -1.40
C ALA A 142 -12.08 -19.59 -0.47
N HIS A 143 -11.54 -18.69 0.36
CA HIS A 143 -12.33 -17.84 1.27
C HIS A 143 -13.30 -16.92 0.52
N HIS A 144 -12.86 -16.39 -0.63
CA HIS A 144 -13.72 -15.61 -1.53
C HIS A 144 -14.59 -16.48 -2.45
N ASN A 145 -14.61 -17.81 -2.26
CA ASN A 145 -15.38 -18.77 -3.06
C ASN A 145 -15.09 -18.68 -4.57
N ARG A 146 -13.86 -18.35 -4.96
CA ARG A 146 -13.41 -18.27 -6.35
C ARG A 146 -12.85 -19.62 -6.82
N ARG A 147 -13.73 -20.54 -7.20
CA ARG A 147 -13.34 -21.90 -7.61
C ARG A 147 -12.28 -21.92 -8.72
N LYS A 148 -12.41 -21.07 -9.76
CA LYS A 148 -11.44 -21.01 -10.87
C LYS A 148 -10.02 -20.69 -10.39
N ASP A 149 -9.90 -19.78 -9.42
CA ASP A 149 -8.61 -19.42 -8.82
C ASP A 149 -8.03 -20.62 -8.06
N VAL A 150 -8.87 -21.32 -7.28
CA VAL A 150 -8.46 -22.54 -6.57
C VAL A 150 -8.02 -23.62 -7.56
N GLU A 151 -8.72 -23.81 -8.67
CA GLU A 151 -8.35 -24.75 -9.74
C GLU A 151 -6.98 -24.44 -10.35
N ILE A 152 -6.65 -23.16 -10.57
CA ILE A 152 -5.35 -22.74 -11.11
C ILE A 152 -4.23 -22.94 -10.09
N LEU A 153 -4.49 -22.63 -8.81
CA LEU A 153 -3.49 -22.67 -7.75
C LEU A 153 -3.27 -24.09 -7.18
N PHE A 154 -4.29 -24.94 -7.20
CA PHE A 154 -4.24 -26.29 -6.63
C PHE A 154 -3.07 -27.16 -7.13
N PRO A 155 -2.79 -27.28 -8.44
CA PRO A 155 -1.70 -28.15 -8.91
C PRO A 155 -0.30 -27.63 -8.57
N VAL A 156 -0.17 -26.35 -8.20
CA VAL A 156 1.13 -25.71 -7.91
C VAL A 156 1.34 -25.44 -6.42
N THR A 157 0.30 -25.55 -5.58
CA THR A 157 0.40 -25.28 -4.14
C THR A 157 0.70 -26.55 -3.36
N SER A 158 1.61 -26.47 -2.40
CA SER A 158 1.90 -27.59 -1.50
C SER A 158 0.69 -27.93 -0.64
N ARG A 159 0.53 -29.22 -0.29
CA ARG A 159 -0.58 -29.68 0.54
C ARG A 159 -0.57 -28.98 1.91
N ILE A 160 -1.71 -28.40 2.26
CA ILE A 160 -1.91 -27.74 3.55
C ILE A 160 -2.34 -28.79 4.61
N PRO A 161 -1.57 -29.02 5.69
CA PRO A 161 -1.82 -30.15 6.60
C PRO A 161 -3.16 -30.13 7.35
N TYR A 162 -3.67 -28.94 7.69
CA TYR A 162 -4.93 -28.81 8.43
C TYR A 162 -6.18 -28.95 7.55
N VAL A 163 -6.03 -28.93 6.23
CA VAL A 163 -7.12 -29.23 5.28
C VAL A 163 -7.16 -30.75 5.08
N ARG A 164 -8.10 -31.41 5.77
CA ARG A 164 -8.21 -32.88 5.78
C ARG A 164 -8.48 -33.45 4.38
N ASP A 165 -9.46 -32.89 3.69
CA ASP A 165 -9.81 -33.22 2.30
C ASP A 165 -9.02 -32.30 1.35
N TRP A 166 -7.88 -32.76 0.86
CA TRP A 166 -7.04 -32.02 -0.09
C TRP A 166 -7.52 -32.22 -1.53
N SER A 167 -8.72 -31.72 -1.79
CA SER A 167 -9.32 -31.58 -3.11
C SER A 167 -9.81 -30.14 -3.27
N ILE A 168 -10.10 -29.71 -4.50
CA ILE A 168 -10.68 -28.37 -4.74
C ILE A 168 -11.94 -28.17 -3.89
N ASP A 169 -12.80 -29.19 -3.81
CA ASP A 169 -14.02 -29.16 -3.01
C ASP A 169 -13.74 -29.14 -1.51
N GLY A 170 -12.79 -29.95 -1.04
CA GLY A 170 -12.40 -29.98 0.37
C GLY A 170 -11.78 -28.67 0.85
N ILE A 171 -10.98 -28.01 0.01
CA ILE A 171 -10.40 -26.68 0.29
C ILE A 171 -11.52 -25.63 0.36
N LEU A 172 -12.44 -25.60 -0.61
CA LEU A 172 -13.58 -24.69 -0.61
C LEU A 172 -14.51 -24.92 0.60
N ALA A 173 -14.77 -26.18 0.95
CA ALA A 173 -15.58 -26.56 2.10
C ALA A 173 -14.91 -26.15 3.42
N TYR A 174 -13.60 -26.36 3.56
CA TYR A 174 -12.83 -25.90 4.71
C TYR A 174 -12.90 -24.37 4.84
N ALA A 175 -12.65 -23.62 3.78
CA ALA A 175 -12.70 -22.17 3.81
C ALA A 175 -14.10 -21.64 4.19
N LYS A 176 -15.16 -22.30 3.71
CA LYS A 176 -16.56 -21.98 4.08
C LYS A 176 -16.89 -22.29 5.54
N SER A 177 -16.19 -23.25 6.15
CA SER A 177 -16.37 -23.62 7.56
C SER A 177 -15.70 -22.64 8.54
N LEU A 178 -14.75 -21.83 8.05
CA LEU A 178 -14.09 -20.83 8.87
C LEU A 178 -15.06 -19.69 9.24
N PRO A 179 -14.95 -19.13 10.46
CA PRO A 179 -15.69 -17.92 10.80
C PRO A 179 -15.33 -16.81 9.82
N LYS A 180 -16.34 -16.14 9.28
CA LYS A 180 -16.13 -14.93 8.49
C LYS A 180 -15.70 -13.79 9.41
N VAL A 181 -14.81 -12.92 8.94
CA VAL A 181 -14.39 -11.75 9.72
C VAL A 181 -15.57 -10.83 10.00
N GLU A 182 -16.54 -10.76 9.07
CA GLU A 182 -17.78 -10.02 9.23
C GLU A 182 -18.72 -10.61 10.29
N ASP A 183 -18.50 -11.88 10.66
CA ASP A 183 -19.23 -12.54 11.75
C ASP A 183 -18.61 -12.28 13.12
N ASP A 184 -17.42 -11.68 13.17
CA ASP A 184 -16.80 -11.21 14.40
C ASP A 184 -17.73 -10.19 15.09
N PRO A 185 -18.13 -10.41 16.36
CA PRO A 185 -18.94 -9.47 17.11
C PRO A 185 -18.40 -8.03 17.09
N LEU A 186 -17.07 -7.86 16.99
CA LEU A 186 -16.43 -6.55 16.89
C LEU A 186 -16.75 -5.84 15.55
N PHE A 187 -16.80 -6.56 14.43
CA PHE A 187 -17.14 -6.01 13.12
C PHE A 187 -18.61 -5.56 13.05
N LYS A 188 -19.51 -6.23 13.77
CA LYS A 188 -20.96 -5.92 13.80
C LYS A 188 -21.32 -4.66 14.59
N MET A 189 -20.40 -4.12 15.40
CA MET A 189 -20.68 -2.97 16.25
C MET A 189 -20.53 -1.61 15.55
N GLY A 190 -20.05 -1.60 14.29
CA GLY A 190 -19.99 -0.41 13.44
C GLY A 190 -18.82 0.55 13.76
N PRO A 191 -18.46 1.45 12.83
CA PRO A 191 -17.23 2.27 12.93
C PRO A 191 -17.23 3.22 14.15
N ALA A 192 -18.40 3.78 14.52
CA ALA A 192 -18.51 4.67 15.66
C ALA A 192 -18.24 3.98 17.00
N TYR A 193 -18.70 2.73 17.16
CA TYR A 193 -18.42 1.94 18.36
C TYR A 193 -16.94 1.58 18.44
N LEU A 194 -16.36 1.06 17.36
CA LEU A 194 -14.95 0.70 17.31
C LEU A 194 -14.05 1.90 17.62
N LYS A 195 -14.34 3.07 17.06
CA LYS A 195 -13.64 4.32 17.39
C LYS A 195 -13.77 4.71 18.87
N SER A 196 -14.94 4.49 19.46
CA SER A 196 -15.20 4.72 20.88
C SER A 196 -14.37 3.78 21.76
N GLU A 197 -14.36 2.48 21.46
CA GLU A 197 -13.54 1.50 22.19
C GLU A 197 -12.04 1.76 22.02
N GLY A 198 -11.59 2.11 20.82
CA GLY A 198 -10.20 2.54 20.59
C GLY A 198 -9.84 3.75 21.46
N SER A 199 -10.75 4.71 21.61
CA SER A 199 -10.56 5.88 22.47
C SER A 199 -10.54 5.53 23.97
N LYS A 200 -11.32 4.54 24.40
CA LYS A 200 -11.28 4.01 25.78
C LYS A 200 -9.98 3.24 26.04
N ALA A 201 -9.54 2.41 25.11
CA ALA A 201 -8.27 1.68 25.18
C ALA A 201 -7.08 2.65 25.25
N TYR A 202 -7.07 3.68 24.41
CA TYR A 202 -6.06 4.74 24.45
C TYR A 202 -6.00 5.42 25.82
N LYS A 203 -7.14 5.77 26.42
CA LYS A 203 -7.20 6.35 27.78
C LYS A 203 -6.63 5.42 28.85
N ARG A 204 -6.74 4.11 28.66
CA ARG A 204 -6.15 3.08 29.54
C ARG A 204 -4.65 2.84 29.26
N LYS A 205 -4.06 3.55 28.29
CA LYS A 205 -2.70 3.33 27.78
C LYS A 205 -2.48 1.96 27.13
N ASP A 206 -3.57 1.28 26.77
CA ASP A 206 -3.54 0.06 25.96
C ASP A 206 -3.53 0.45 24.48
N TYR A 207 -2.35 0.85 24.00
CA TYR A 207 -2.17 1.38 22.66
C TYR A 207 -2.34 0.32 21.57
N VAL A 208 -1.96 -0.93 21.84
CA VAL A 208 -2.10 -2.06 20.90
C VAL A 208 -3.58 -2.34 20.64
N SER A 209 -4.40 -2.46 21.68
CA SER A 209 -5.84 -2.62 21.50
C SER A 209 -6.46 -1.42 20.81
N ALA A 210 -6.02 -0.19 21.15
CA ALA A 210 -6.50 1.02 20.49
C ALA A 210 -6.24 1.00 18.98
N ILE A 211 -5.03 0.60 18.55
CA ILE A 211 -4.66 0.44 17.14
C ILE A 211 -5.57 -0.59 16.46
N ASN A 212 -5.81 -1.74 17.08
CA ASN A 212 -6.68 -2.77 16.52
C ASN A 212 -8.10 -2.23 16.28
N PHE A 213 -8.67 -1.55 17.27
CA PHE A 213 -9.99 -0.93 17.15
C PHE A 213 -10.04 0.13 16.05
N TYR A 214 -9.05 1.03 15.99
CA TYR A 214 -9.02 2.06 14.95
C TYR A 214 -8.81 1.47 13.56
N THR A 215 -7.97 0.45 13.42
CA THR A 215 -7.71 -0.23 12.14
C THR A 215 -8.95 -0.96 11.66
N MET A 216 -9.68 -1.63 12.56
CA MET A 216 -10.98 -2.22 12.24
C MET A 216 -12.00 -1.15 11.84
N ALA A 217 -12.05 -0.02 12.55
CA ALA A 217 -12.92 1.10 12.19
C ALA A 217 -12.58 1.66 10.80
N THR A 218 -11.29 1.76 10.44
CA THR A 218 -10.84 2.25 9.12
C THR A 218 -11.29 1.33 7.99
N LYS A 219 -11.33 0.00 8.23
CA LYS A 219 -11.87 -0.95 7.25
C LYS A 219 -13.36 -0.72 6.97
N LEU A 220 -14.11 -0.26 7.97
CA LEU A 220 -15.56 -0.01 7.87
C LEU A 220 -15.89 1.42 7.40
N ASP A 221 -15.06 2.40 7.75
CA ASP A 221 -15.19 3.79 7.34
C ASP A 221 -13.83 4.36 6.88
N PRO A 222 -13.40 4.06 5.64
CA PRO A 222 -12.13 4.53 5.10
C PRO A 222 -12.03 6.05 4.95
N ALA A 223 -13.15 6.78 5.03
CA ALA A 223 -13.18 8.23 4.84
C ALA A 223 -12.88 9.02 6.12
N ASP A 224 -12.87 8.38 7.30
CA ASP A 224 -12.61 9.07 8.56
C ASP A 224 -11.10 9.35 8.79
N ALA A 225 -10.69 10.52 8.31
CA ALA A 225 -9.57 11.37 8.78
C ALA A 225 -8.94 10.97 10.12
N THR A 226 -9.80 10.93 11.13
CA THR A 226 -9.41 10.92 12.53
C THR A 226 -8.92 9.55 12.99
N LEU A 227 -9.32 8.47 12.31
CA LEU A 227 -8.86 7.11 12.64
C LEU A 227 -7.36 6.96 12.37
N HIS A 228 -6.87 7.50 11.25
CA HIS A 228 -5.44 7.52 10.93
C HIS A 228 -4.66 8.45 11.88
N SER A 229 -5.23 9.61 12.24
CA SER A 229 -4.63 10.51 13.24
C SER A 229 -4.48 9.86 14.61
N ASN A 230 -5.49 9.09 15.04
CA ASN A 230 -5.49 8.40 16.32
C ASN A 230 -4.57 7.17 16.31
N THR A 231 -4.53 6.44 15.19
CA THR A 231 -3.60 5.32 14.99
C THR A 231 -2.16 5.79 15.02
N SER A 232 -1.84 6.88 14.29
CA SER A 232 -0.52 7.53 14.34
C SER A 232 -0.11 7.90 15.77
N LEU A 233 -1.02 8.49 16.55
CA LEU A 233 -0.77 8.82 17.95
C LEU A 233 -0.43 7.60 18.79
N CYS A 234 -1.12 6.48 18.60
CA CYS A 234 -0.86 5.24 19.34
C CYS A 234 0.54 4.69 19.02
N TRP A 235 0.94 4.68 17.74
CA TRP A 235 2.27 4.27 17.33
C TRP A 235 3.38 5.17 17.91
N ILE A 236 3.17 6.49 17.93
CA ILE A 236 4.08 7.43 18.61
C ILE A 236 4.24 7.06 20.09
N LYS A 237 3.15 6.66 20.77
CA LYS A 237 3.21 6.25 22.18
C LYS A 237 3.91 4.91 22.40
N LEU A 238 3.95 4.05 21.38
CA LEU A 238 4.68 2.78 21.40
C LEU A 238 6.15 2.93 21.00
N GLY A 239 6.55 4.04 20.38
CA GLY A 239 7.91 4.26 19.89
C GLY A 239 8.12 3.80 18.44
N GLU A 240 7.08 3.34 17.77
CA GLU A 240 7.11 2.82 16.40
C GLU A 240 6.97 3.97 15.41
N GLY A 241 8.10 4.50 14.96
CA GLY A 241 8.17 5.77 14.22
C GLY A 241 7.72 5.66 12.75
N ASP A 242 7.98 4.53 12.10
CA ASP A 242 7.67 4.33 10.68
C ASP A 242 6.16 4.18 10.47
N GLU A 243 5.50 3.38 11.30
CA GLU A 243 4.05 3.13 11.35
C GLU A 243 3.29 4.41 11.74
N ALA A 244 3.85 5.16 12.69
CA ALA A 244 3.34 6.47 13.07
C ALA A 244 3.36 7.44 11.89
N LEU A 245 4.45 7.45 11.12
CA LEU A 245 4.65 8.34 9.98
C LEU A 245 3.72 7.98 8.82
N GLU A 246 3.55 6.70 8.52
CA GLU A 246 2.62 6.22 7.49
C GLU A 246 1.19 6.67 7.80
N SER A 247 0.73 6.37 9.02
CA SER A 247 -0.60 6.77 9.50
C SER A 247 -0.80 8.29 9.44
N ALA A 248 0.23 9.07 9.81
CA ALA A 248 0.17 10.53 9.76
C ALA A 248 0.11 11.08 8.33
N LYS A 249 0.91 10.54 7.40
CA LYS A 249 0.90 10.94 5.99
C LYS A 249 -0.46 10.65 5.35
N PHE A 250 -1.05 9.49 5.63
CA PHE A 250 -2.38 9.16 5.13
C PHE A 250 -3.45 10.12 5.66
N CYS A 251 -3.39 10.43 6.97
CA CYS A 251 -4.24 11.45 7.58
C CYS A 251 -4.11 12.82 6.89
N ARG A 252 -2.89 13.26 6.60
CA ARG A 252 -2.61 14.55 5.94
C ARG A 252 -3.03 14.55 4.47
N MET A 253 -2.89 13.42 3.78
CA MET A 253 -3.37 13.26 2.41
C MET A 253 -4.89 13.37 2.33
N MET A 254 -5.62 12.78 3.29
CA MET A 254 -7.09 12.85 3.33
C MET A 254 -7.62 14.22 3.78
N ARG A 255 -6.91 14.90 4.69
CA ARG A 255 -7.25 16.25 5.15
C ARG A 255 -6.03 17.17 5.17
N PRO A 256 -5.66 17.76 4.01
CA PRO A 256 -4.49 18.62 3.89
C PRO A 256 -4.59 19.94 4.67
N ASP A 257 -5.81 20.38 4.96
CA ASP A 257 -6.16 21.61 5.67
C ASP A 257 -6.28 21.43 7.19
N TRP A 258 -5.91 20.25 7.72
CA TRP A 258 -6.03 19.95 9.14
C TRP A 258 -4.69 20.06 9.88
N PRO A 259 -4.45 21.10 10.71
CA PRO A 259 -3.16 21.32 11.39
C PRO A 259 -2.69 20.13 12.23
N LYS A 260 -3.64 19.39 12.82
CA LYS A 260 -3.35 18.20 13.62
C LYS A 260 -2.69 17.08 12.81
N ALA A 261 -3.00 16.97 11.51
CA ALA A 261 -2.36 16.00 10.63
C ALA A 261 -0.88 16.34 10.42
N CYS A 262 -0.58 17.63 10.20
CA CYS A 262 0.80 18.14 10.14
C CYS A 262 1.56 17.88 11.44
N TYR A 263 0.93 18.12 12.59
CA TYR A 263 1.51 17.80 13.90
C TYR A 263 1.85 16.32 14.05
N ARG A 264 0.93 15.41 13.70
CA ARG A 264 1.17 13.95 13.78
C ARG A 264 2.36 13.53 12.92
N GLN A 265 2.48 14.10 11.71
CA GLN A 265 3.58 13.81 10.80
C GLN A 265 4.91 14.31 11.35
N GLY A 266 4.94 15.55 11.87
CA GLY A 266 6.13 16.11 12.52
C GLY A 266 6.56 15.29 13.73
N ALA A 267 5.61 14.92 14.61
CA ALA A 267 5.89 14.10 15.79
C ALA A 267 6.43 12.70 15.46
N ALA A 268 5.93 12.07 14.39
CA ALA A 268 6.47 10.80 13.91
C ALA A 268 7.90 10.95 13.35
N GLN A 269 8.17 12.03 12.62
CA GLN A 269 9.52 12.32 12.12
C GLN A 269 10.51 12.66 13.23
N MET A 270 10.04 13.32 14.29
CA MET A 270 10.83 13.53 15.51
C MET A 270 11.25 12.20 16.14
N LEU A 271 10.33 11.25 16.25
CA LEU A 271 10.63 9.91 16.78
C LEU A 271 11.68 9.17 15.93
N LEU A 272 11.61 9.34 14.61
CA LEU A 272 12.59 8.82 13.64
C LEU A 272 13.88 9.65 13.54
N LYS A 273 14.05 10.70 14.35
CA LYS A 273 15.22 11.62 14.32
C LYS A 273 15.43 12.32 12.97
N ASN A 274 14.37 12.46 12.18
CA ASN A 274 14.35 13.20 10.92
C ASN A 274 13.96 14.68 11.17
N TYR A 275 14.81 15.40 11.91
CA TYR A 275 14.49 16.72 12.46
C TYR A 275 14.10 17.75 11.40
N GLU A 276 14.83 17.82 10.28
CA GLU A 276 14.55 18.75 9.18
C GLU A 276 13.12 18.59 8.65
N LYS A 277 12.74 17.35 8.34
CA LYS A 277 11.39 17.06 7.84
C LYS A 277 10.33 17.33 8.91
N ALA A 278 10.66 17.08 10.19
CA ALA A 278 9.75 17.35 11.29
C ALA A 278 9.44 18.85 11.38
N CYS A 279 10.47 19.70 11.30
CA CYS A 279 10.32 21.16 11.25
C CYS A 279 9.48 21.61 10.06
N ASP A 280 9.67 21.03 8.87
CA ASP A 280 8.84 21.32 7.69
C ASP A 280 7.36 20.99 7.96
N SER A 281 7.11 19.81 8.53
CA SER A 281 5.75 19.35 8.84
C SER A 281 5.07 20.25 9.88
N PHE A 282 5.78 20.66 10.94
CA PHE A 282 5.24 21.58 11.94
C PHE A 282 5.02 22.99 11.36
N SER A 283 5.95 23.50 10.56
CA SER A 283 5.83 24.80 9.89
C SER A 283 4.62 24.84 8.96
N ASP A 284 4.36 23.76 8.22
CA ASP A 284 3.15 23.63 7.42
C ASP A 284 1.88 23.62 8.28
N GLY A 285 1.93 23.03 9.48
CA GLY A 285 0.85 23.11 10.46
C GLY A 285 0.57 24.53 10.94
N LEU A 286 1.61 25.31 11.25
CA LEU A 286 1.46 26.73 11.66
C LEU A 286 0.98 27.64 10.53
N LYS A 287 1.27 27.31 9.26
CA LYS A 287 0.68 28.04 8.13
C LYS A 287 -0.85 27.88 8.08
N LEU A 288 -1.35 26.72 8.52
CA LEU A 288 -2.78 26.42 8.56
C LEU A 288 -3.45 27.01 9.81
N ASP A 289 -2.79 26.94 10.95
CA ASP A 289 -3.25 27.52 12.22
C ASP A 289 -2.07 28.16 12.97
N PRO A 290 -1.83 29.47 12.77
CA PRO A 290 -0.72 30.18 13.40
C PRO A 290 -0.84 30.29 14.93
N THR A 291 -2.01 30.02 15.50
CA THR A 291 -2.26 30.10 16.95
C THR A 291 -2.12 28.77 17.67
N ASN A 292 -1.64 27.75 16.97
CA ASN A 292 -1.55 26.39 17.51
C ASN A 292 -0.36 26.23 18.46
N VAL A 293 -0.63 26.38 19.76
CA VAL A 293 0.38 26.28 20.83
C VAL A 293 1.09 24.91 20.84
N GLU A 294 0.38 23.81 20.55
CA GLU A 294 1.00 22.47 20.54
C GLU A 294 2.08 22.34 19.45
N ILE A 295 1.83 22.92 18.26
CA ILE A 295 2.79 22.91 17.15
C ILE A 295 3.92 23.90 17.41
N GLU A 296 3.61 25.08 17.95
CA GLU A 296 4.60 26.09 18.31
C GLU A 296 5.59 25.56 19.36
N ASP A 297 5.10 24.90 20.41
CA ASP A 297 5.95 24.28 21.42
C ASP A 297 6.80 23.16 20.82
N ALA A 298 6.23 22.33 19.93
CA ALA A 298 6.99 21.27 19.26
C ALA A 298 8.14 21.80 18.39
N LEU A 299 8.06 23.04 17.89
CA LEU A 299 9.14 23.71 17.16
C LEU A 299 10.18 24.38 18.07
N ARG A 300 9.82 24.75 19.30
CA ARG A 300 10.72 25.47 20.22
C ARG A 300 11.69 24.57 20.98
N TYR A 301 11.35 23.29 21.16
CA TYR A 301 12.15 22.35 21.96
C TYR A 301 13.13 21.50 21.12
N HIS A 302 13.34 21.83 19.84
CA HIS A 302 14.21 21.14 18.87
C HIS A 302 14.95 22.14 17.99
#